data_AF-A0A1G0VEQ1-F1
#
_entry.id   AF-A0A1G0VEQ1-F1
#
_cell.length_a   1.000
_cell.length_b   1.000
_cell.length_c   1.000
_cell.angle_alpha   90.00
_cell.angle_beta   90.00
_cell.angle_gamma   90.00
#
_symmetry.space_group_name_H-M   'P 1'
#
loop_
_entity.id
_entity.type
_entity.pdbx_description
1 polymer ?
#
loop_
_entity_poly.entity_id
_entity_poly.type
_entity_poly.pdbx_seq_one_letter_code
_entity_poly.pdbx_strand_id
1 'polypeptide(L)'
;NQSVNTNPKFFTMPVKVKINTSAGDTVVTLFNNALVQNFEFDLIGKPLSINFDEGNWILKTLSTVTDAEDISKTLRYSLEQNYPNPFNPSTKIPFQIPGAEFVTLKVYDILGKEVSTLLNEHKPQGKYEVEFHPSNKNLSSGIYYYSLRAGDFLKTRKMLFIK
;
A
#
# COMPACT_ATOMS: atom_id res chain seq x y z
N ASN A 1 -23.02 -17.26 54.66
CA ASN A 1 -23.21 -17.65 53.25
C ASN A 1 -23.02 -16.44 52.35
N GLN A 2 -21.77 -16.11 52.02
CA GLN A 2 -21.49 -15.04 51.07
C GLN A 2 -21.49 -15.68 49.68
N SER A 3 -22.48 -15.33 48.87
CA SER A 3 -22.66 -15.77 47.49
C SER A 3 -21.41 -15.44 46.67
N VAL A 4 -20.90 -16.44 45.94
CA VAL A 4 -19.73 -16.32 45.08
C VAL A 4 -19.95 -15.19 44.08
N ASN A 5 -19.15 -14.14 44.19
CA ASN A 5 -19.07 -13.08 43.20
C ASN A 5 -18.45 -13.67 41.93
N THR A 6 -19.28 -13.98 40.92
CA THR A 6 -18.81 -14.39 39.60
C THR A 6 -18.45 -13.14 38.81
N ASN A 7 -17.36 -12.46 39.21
CA ASN A 7 -16.74 -11.47 38.34
C ASN A 7 -16.44 -12.16 37.00
N PRO A 8 -16.97 -11.64 35.86
CA PRO A 8 -16.67 -12.23 34.58
C PRO A 8 -15.17 -12.16 34.33
N LYS A 9 -14.60 -13.21 33.74
CA LYS A 9 -13.15 -13.30 33.43
C LYS A 9 -12.68 -12.27 32.39
N PHE A 10 -13.59 -11.45 31.85
CA PHE A 10 -13.34 -10.43 30.84
C PHE A 10 -14.35 -9.29 30.97
N PHE A 11 -13.96 -8.12 30.48
CA PHE A 11 -14.75 -6.89 30.53
C PHE A 11 -15.76 -6.86 29.37
N THR A 12 -17.05 -6.65 29.67
CA THR A 12 -18.14 -6.59 28.68
C THR A 12 -18.54 -5.13 28.44
N MET A 13 -17.93 -4.47 27.46
CA MET A 13 -18.34 -3.12 27.05
C MET A 13 -18.95 -3.15 25.65
N PRO A 14 -20.07 -2.45 25.40
CA PRO A 14 -20.55 -2.27 24.04
C PRO A 14 -19.50 -1.56 23.19
N VAL A 15 -19.17 -2.13 22.05
CA VAL A 15 -18.28 -1.53 21.05
C VAL A 15 -19.12 -1.09 19.86
N LYS A 16 -18.98 0.17 19.45
CA LYS A 16 -19.61 0.65 18.21
C LYS A 16 -18.73 0.28 17.02
N VAL A 17 -19.36 -0.30 16.02
CA VAL A 17 -18.78 -0.63 14.73
C VAL A 17 -19.52 0.17 13.68
N LYS A 18 -18.82 1.12 13.05
CA LYS A 18 -19.35 1.86 11.92
C LYS A 18 -18.95 1.16 10.63
N ILE A 19 -19.94 0.84 9.82
CA ILE A 19 -19.80 0.20 8.52
C ILE A 19 -20.25 1.21 7.47
N ASN A 20 -19.32 1.65 6.63
CA ASN A 20 -19.64 2.52 5.52
C ASN A 20 -20.00 1.65 4.32
N THR A 21 -21.17 1.88 3.72
CA THR A 21 -21.60 1.16 2.50
C THR A 21 -21.86 2.13 1.36
N SER A 22 -21.90 1.62 0.13
CA SER A 22 -22.27 2.42 -1.05
C SER A 22 -23.70 2.98 -1.01
N ALA A 23 -24.58 2.44 -0.15
CA ALA A 23 -25.97 2.88 -0.02
C ALA A 23 -26.24 3.70 1.25
N GLY A 24 -25.24 3.87 2.12
CA GLY A 24 -25.35 4.63 3.36
C GLY A 24 -24.54 4.04 4.53
N ASP A 25 -24.20 4.90 5.50
CA ASP A 25 -23.48 4.47 6.70
C ASP A 25 -24.41 3.73 7.67
N THR A 26 -23.95 2.60 8.19
CA THR A 26 -24.64 1.83 9.24
C THR A 26 -23.76 1.74 10.48
N VAL A 27 -24.29 2.06 11.66
CA VAL A 27 -23.57 1.90 12.93
C VAL A 27 -24.24 0.79 13.73
N VAL A 28 -23.47 -0.25 14.06
CA VAL A 28 -23.91 -1.38 14.87
C VAL A 28 -23.23 -1.33 16.22
N THR A 29 -23.97 -1.61 17.29
CA THR A 29 -23.40 -1.72 18.65
C THR A 29 -23.29 -3.19 19.02
N LEU A 30 -22.07 -3.66 19.27
CA LEU A 30 -21.77 -5.05 19.60
C LEU A 30 -21.54 -5.22 21.08
N PHE A 31 -22.21 -6.19 21.68
CA PHE A 31 -22.00 -6.60 23.05
C PHE A 31 -21.19 -7.88 23.05
N ASN A 32 -19.89 -7.78 23.37
CA ASN A 32 -19.07 -8.97 23.57
C ASN A 32 -19.35 -9.55 24.97
N ASN A 33 -19.72 -10.84 25.03
CA ASN A 33 -19.94 -11.61 26.25
C ASN A 33 -19.10 -12.90 26.32
N ALA A 34 -18.03 -13.05 25.52
CA ALA A 34 -17.14 -14.21 25.47
C ALA A 34 -15.72 -13.85 25.00
N LEU A 35 -14.77 -14.77 25.13
CA LEU A 35 -13.38 -14.54 24.69
C LEU A 35 -13.24 -14.47 23.16
N VAL A 36 -14.07 -15.22 22.42
CA VAL A 36 -14.12 -15.23 20.96
C VAL A 36 -15.58 -15.21 20.54
N GLN A 37 -15.95 -14.30 19.64
CA GLN A 37 -17.30 -14.16 19.11
C GLN A 37 -17.29 -13.81 17.64
N ASN A 38 -18.26 -14.35 16.94
CA ASN A 38 -18.53 -14.04 15.54
C ASN A 38 -19.83 -13.26 15.46
N PHE A 39 -19.82 -12.18 14.68
CA PHE A 39 -20.99 -11.38 14.40
C PHE A 39 -21.20 -11.33 12.88
N GLU A 40 -22.44 -11.46 12.46
CA GLU A 40 -22.85 -11.41 11.05
C GLU A 40 -23.88 -10.30 10.88
N PHE A 41 -23.74 -9.51 9.82
CA PHE A 41 -24.59 -8.35 9.56
C PHE A 41 -25.06 -8.35 8.12
N ASP A 42 -26.36 -8.20 7.94
CA ASP A 42 -26.94 -7.90 6.62
C ASP A 42 -26.78 -6.41 6.34
N LEU A 43 -26.08 -6.09 5.25
CA LEU A 43 -25.82 -4.72 4.83
C LEU A 43 -26.57 -4.38 3.55
N ILE A 44 -27.10 -3.16 3.48
CA ILE A 44 -27.66 -2.63 2.24
C ILE A 44 -26.48 -2.04 1.43
N GLY A 45 -26.13 -2.67 0.31
CA GLY A 45 -25.04 -2.23 -0.55
C GLY A 45 -23.67 -2.84 -0.22
N LYS A 46 -22.66 -2.49 -1.01
CA LYS A 46 -21.30 -3.06 -0.85
C LYS A 46 -20.59 -2.37 0.32
N PRO A 47 -19.96 -3.11 1.26
CA PRO A 47 -19.15 -2.51 2.31
C PRO A 47 -17.91 -1.85 1.70
N LEU A 48 -17.63 -0.62 2.09
CA LEU A 48 -16.47 0.17 1.65
C LEU A 48 -15.39 0.23 2.73
N SER A 49 -15.79 0.43 3.99
CA SER A 49 -14.88 0.45 5.13
C SER A 49 -15.60 0.05 6.42
N ILE A 50 -14.83 -0.50 7.36
CA ILE A 50 -15.30 -0.82 8.71
C ILE A 50 -14.39 -0.09 9.70
N ASN A 51 -14.98 0.75 10.53
CA ASN A 51 -14.30 1.49 11.59
C ASN A 51 -14.79 0.98 12.95
N PHE A 52 -13.86 0.58 13.79
CA PHE A 52 -14.13 0.07 15.14
C PHE A 52 -13.73 1.13 16.14
N ASP A 53 -14.59 1.39 17.14
CA ASP A 53 -14.25 2.26 18.27
C ASP A 53 -13.65 3.60 17.80
N GLU A 54 -14.43 4.41 17.08
CA GLU A 54 -13.96 5.69 16.50
C GLU A 54 -13.32 6.63 17.54
N GLY A 55 -13.64 6.46 18.82
CA GLY A 55 -13.06 7.20 19.94
C GLY A 55 -11.75 6.62 20.49
N ASN A 56 -11.33 5.41 20.08
CA ASN A 56 -10.21 4.65 20.62
C ASN A 56 -10.27 4.48 22.16
N TRP A 57 -11.46 4.32 22.73
CA TRP A 57 -11.63 4.25 24.18
C TRP A 57 -11.42 2.84 24.75
N ILE A 58 -11.47 1.81 23.89
CA ILE A 58 -11.66 0.41 24.28
C ILE A 58 -10.60 -0.48 23.65
N LEU A 59 -10.31 -0.31 22.35
CA LEU A 59 -9.45 -1.20 21.59
C LEU A 59 -8.01 -0.68 21.52
N LYS A 60 -7.03 -1.53 21.83
CA LYS A 60 -5.58 -1.23 21.69
C LYS A 60 -4.96 -1.80 20.41
N THR A 61 -5.60 -2.78 19.79
CA THR A 61 -5.08 -3.46 18.59
C THR A 61 -6.25 -3.92 17.73
N LEU A 62 -6.24 -3.53 16.46
CA LEU A 62 -7.18 -3.97 15.45
C LEU A 62 -6.40 -4.76 14.39
N SER A 63 -6.86 -5.96 14.07
CA SER A 63 -6.34 -6.75 12.95
C SER A 63 -7.51 -7.16 12.07
N THR A 64 -7.66 -6.46 10.95
CA THR A 64 -8.64 -6.81 9.92
C THR A 64 -8.06 -7.94 9.08
N VAL A 65 -8.57 -9.17 9.27
CA VAL A 65 -8.30 -10.28 8.35
C VAL A 65 -9.52 -10.37 7.45
N THR A 66 -9.34 -10.13 6.16
CA THR A 66 -10.39 -10.27 5.16
C THR A 66 -9.94 -11.32 4.17
N ASP A 67 -10.63 -12.46 4.14
CA ASP A 67 -10.51 -13.45 3.05
C ASP A 67 -11.31 -12.98 1.82
N ALA A 68 -11.11 -11.70 1.45
CA ALA A 68 -11.68 -11.09 0.27
C ALA A 68 -10.60 -10.25 -0.39
N GLU A 69 -10.25 -10.65 -1.60
CA GLU A 69 -9.15 -10.18 -2.44
C GLU A 69 -9.27 -8.70 -2.90
N ASP A 70 -10.11 -7.89 -2.25
CA ASP A 70 -10.54 -6.60 -2.80
C ASP A 70 -10.91 -5.52 -1.75
N ILE A 71 -10.22 -5.50 -0.60
CA ILE A 71 -10.11 -4.24 0.16
C ILE A 71 -8.89 -3.51 -0.37
N SER A 72 -9.15 -2.57 -1.28
CA SER A 72 -8.30 -1.41 -1.60
C SER A 72 -6.96 -1.40 -0.85
N LYS A 73 -5.98 -2.13 -1.39
CA LYS A 73 -4.60 -1.70 -1.26
C LYS A 73 -4.58 -0.36 -1.98
N THR A 74 -4.86 0.72 -1.26
CA THR A 74 -4.64 2.08 -1.73
C THR A 74 -3.15 2.15 -2.01
N LEU A 75 -2.80 1.74 -3.22
CA LEU A 75 -1.48 1.92 -3.76
C LEU A 75 -1.24 3.42 -3.68
N ARG A 76 -0.03 3.80 -3.32
CA ARG A 76 0.40 5.19 -3.28
C ARG A 76 1.51 5.32 -4.28
N TYR A 77 1.70 6.48 -4.89
CA TYR A 77 2.88 6.67 -5.73
C TYR A 77 4.15 6.30 -4.96
N SER A 78 4.94 5.39 -5.53
CA SER A 78 6.25 5.05 -5.00
C SER A 78 7.23 4.83 -6.13
N LEU A 79 8.46 5.29 -5.91
CA LEU A 79 9.64 4.86 -6.64
C LEU A 79 10.60 4.35 -5.58
N GLU A 80 10.94 3.07 -5.67
CA GLU A 80 11.82 2.38 -4.74
C GLU A 80 13.28 2.46 -5.21
N GLN A 81 14.20 2.10 -4.31
CA GLN A 81 15.60 2.02 -4.69
C GLN A 81 15.77 0.85 -5.66
N ASN A 82 16.52 1.07 -6.73
CA ASN A 82 16.89 0.00 -7.64
C ASN A 82 17.66 -1.11 -6.90
N TYR A 83 17.41 -2.37 -7.25
CA TYR A 83 18.09 -3.51 -6.65
C TYR A 83 18.56 -4.48 -7.74
N PRO A 84 19.83 -4.90 -7.72
CA PRO A 84 20.90 -4.48 -6.80
C PRO A 84 21.33 -3.00 -7.02
N ASN A 85 21.97 -2.40 -6.01
CA ASN A 85 22.66 -1.10 -6.10
C ASN A 85 23.83 -1.07 -5.09
N PRO A 86 25.10 -1.04 -5.52
CA PRO A 86 25.59 -0.94 -6.90
C PRO A 86 25.24 -2.17 -7.76
N PHE A 87 25.29 -2.05 -9.09
CA PHE A 87 24.89 -3.13 -9.99
C PHE A 87 25.80 -3.34 -11.20
N ASN A 88 25.81 -4.59 -11.69
CA ASN A 88 26.45 -5.06 -12.93
C ASN A 88 25.86 -6.45 -13.30
N PRO A 89 25.37 -6.70 -14.54
CA PRO A 89 25.18 -5.77 -15.65
C PRO A 89 23.83 -5.06 -15.63
N SER A 90 22.86 -5.53 -14.83
CA SER A 90 21.49 -5.02 -14.80
C SER A 90 21.00 -4.74 -13.39
N THR A 91 19.93 -3.95 -13.30
CA THR A 91 19.23 -3.66 -12.05
C THR A 91 17.74 -3.55 -12.30
N LYS A 92 16.94 -3.83 -11.27
CA LYS A 92 15.48 -3.70 -11.29
C LYS A 92 15.08 -2.44 -10.57
N ILE A 93 14.12 -1.71 -11.13
CA ILE A 93 13.59 -0.46 -10.58
C ILE A 93 12.12 -0.71 -10.21
N PRO A 94 11.81 -0.96 -8.93
CA PRO A 94 10.44 -1.14 -8.48
C PRO A 94 9.73 0.22 -8.33
N PHE A 95 8.50 0.29 -8.80
CA PHE A 95 7.62 1.44 -8.57
C PHE A 95 6.17 1.00 -8.49
N GLN A 96 5.31 1.87 -7.98
CA GLN A 96 3.87 1.60 -7.94
C GLN A 96 3.09 2.89 -8.19
N ILE A 97 1.90 2.74 -8.78
CA ILE A 97 0.99 3.84 -9.09
C ILE A 97 -0.41 3.54 -8.54
N PRO A 98 -1.10 4.55 -7.99
CA PRO A 98 -2.41 4.43 -7.34
C PRO A 98 -3.59 4.36 -8.32
N GLY A 99 -3.37 4.75 -9.59
CA GLY A 99 -4.41 4.92 -10.58
C GLY A 99 -3.86 4.68 -11.99
N ALA A 100 -4.77 4.61 -12.96
CA ALA A 100 -4.41 4.47 -14.36
C ALA A 100 -3.89 5.82 -14.91
N GLU A 101 -2.63 5.87 -15.32
CA GLU A 101 -1.96 7.10 -15.73
C GLU A 101 -0.94 6.88 -16.84
N PHE A 102 -0.53 7.97 -17.48
CA PHE A 102 0.62 7.96 -18.37
C PHE A 102 1.90 8.01 -17.55
N VAL A 103 2.73 6.96 -17.65
CA VAL A 103 3.93 6.81 -16.83
C VAL A 103 5.18 6.88 -17.70
N THR A 104 6.12 7.71 -17.28
CA THR A 104 7.45 7.81 -17.87
C THR A 104 8.54 7.49 -16.84
N LEU A 105 9.43 6.56 -17.18
CA LEU A 105 10.61 6.24 -16.41
C LEU A 105 11.84 6.49 -17.29
N LYS A 106 12.64 7.49 -16.92
CA LYS A 106 13.80 7.94 -17.69
C LYS A 106 15.06 7.92 -16.84
N VAL A 107 16.20 7.70 -17.49
CA VAL A 107 17.53 7.67 -16.89
C VAL A 107 18.35 8.84 -17.43
N TYR A 108 19.09 9.48 -16.53
CA TYR A 108 19.90 10.66 -16.77
C TYR A 108 21.32 10.45 -16.24
N ASP A 109 22.30 11.11 -16.86
CA ASP A 109 23.66 11.21 -16.33
C ASP A 109 23.80 12.33 -15.29
N ILE A 110 25.01 12.52 -14.76
CA ILE A 110 25.32 13.57 -13.76
C ILE A 110 25.15 15.00 -14.30
N LEU A 111 25.13 15.18 -15.63
CA LEU A 111 24.93 16.46 -16.29
C LEU A 111 23.45 16.72 -16.60
N GLY A 112 22.57 15.78 -16.24
CA GLY A 112 21.13 15.85 -16.50
C GLY A 112 20.74 15.48 -17.93
N LYS A 113 21.65 14.92 -18.73
CA LYS A 113 21.34 14.45 -20.09
C LYS A 113 20.59 13.13 -20.01
N GLU A 114 19.47 13.03 -20.72
CA GLU A 114 18.74 11.77 -20.86
C GLU A 114 19.60 10.74 -21.60
N VAL A 115 19.86 9.59 -20.98
CA VAL A 115 20.63 8.48 -21.55
C VAL A 115 19.74 7.30 -21.96
N SER A 116 18.56 7.16 -21.34
CA SER A 116 17.63 6.10 -21.66
C SER A 116 16.21 6.40 -21.20
N THR A 117 15.22 6.17 -22.06
CA THR A 117 13.83 6.00 -21.64
C THR A 117 13.56 4.51 -21.43
N LEU A 118 13.13 4.11 -20.23
CA LEU A 118 12.85 2.71 -19.85
C LEU A 118 11.36 2.37 -19.94
N LEU A 119 10.50 3.35 -19.70
CA LEU A 119 9.05 3.23 -19.79
C LEU A 119 8.46 4.55 -20.30
N ASN A 120 7.47 4.47 -21.19
CA ASN A 120 6.77 5.63 -21.74
C ASN A 120 5.39 5.20 -22.28
N GLU A 121 4.50 4.79 -21.40
CA GLU A 121 3.18 4.27 -21.78
C GLU A 121 2.12 4.47 -20.69
N HIS A 122 0.85 4.29 -21.06
CA HIS A 122 -0.24 4.22 -20.08
C HIS A 122 -0.17 2.90 -19.30
N LYS A 123 -0.18 2.99 -17.97
CA LYS A 123 -0.26 1.83 -17.08
C LYS A 123 -1.51 1.92 -16.20
N PRO A 124 -2.22 0.80 -15.98
CA PRO A 124 -3.29 0.75 -14.99
C PRO A 124 -2.73 0.87 -13.57
N GLN A 125 -3.59 1.00 -12.57
CA GLN A 125 -3.17 0.93 -11.17
C GLN A 125 -2.42 -0.38 -10.91
N GLY A 126 -1.26 -0.31 -10.25
CA GLY A 126 -0.46 -1.51 -10.01
C GLY A 126 0.93 -1.27 -9.45
N LYS A 127 1.60 -2.39 -9.15
CA LYS A 127 3.03 -2.45 -8.86
C LYS A 127 3.77 -2.94 -10.09
N TYR A 128 4.89 -2.32 -10.38
CA TYR A 128 5.67 -2.56 -11.58
C TYR A 128 7.14 -2.64 -11.26
N GLU A 129 7.86 -3.38 -12.10
CA GLU A 129 9.29 -3.50 -12.05
C GLU A 129 9.82 -3.36 -13.47
N VAL A 130 10.77 -2.45 -13.66
CA VAL A 130 11.42 -2.25 -14.96
C VAL A 130 12.90 -2.55 -14.80
N GLU A 131 13.41 -3.37 -15.72
CA GLU A 131 14.82 -3.73 -15.75
C GLU A 131 15.64 -2.74 -16.57
N PHE A 132 16.79 -2.33 -16.04
CA PHE A 132 17.72 -1.44 -16.71
C PHE A 132 19.04 -2.17 -17.02
N HIS A 133 19.42 -2.17 -18.29
CA HIS A 133 20.64 -2.76 -18.83
C HIS A 133 21.54 -1.70 -19.50
N PRO A 134 22.40 -0.99 -18.75
CA PRO A 134 23.32 0.01 -19.29
C PRO A 134 24.37 -0.58 -20.23
N SER A 135 24.75 -1.85 -20.06
CA SER A 135 25.73 -2.53 -20.92
C SER A 135 25.31 -2.57 -22.38
N ASN A 136 24.00 -2.70 -22.67
CA ASN A 136 23.46 -2.71 -24.04
C ASN A 136 23.59 -1.34 -24.73
N LYS A 137 23.85 -0.28 -23.96
CA LYS A 137 23.98 1.10 -24.42
C LYS A 137 25.42 1.63 -24.34
N ASN A 138 26.40 0.78 -24.04
CA ASN A 138 27.81 1.15 -23.87
C ASN A 138 28.02 2.32 -22.88
N LEU A 139 27.21 2.36 -21.82
CA LEU A 139 27.38 3.35 -20.75
C LEU A 139 28.62 3.01 -19.90
N SER A 140 29.31 4.04 -19.40
CA SER A 140 30.48 3.91 -18.53
C SER A 140 30.09 3.69 -17.07
N SER A 141 30.99 3.13 -16.27
CA SER A 141 30.83 3.06 -14.81
C SER A 141 30.63 4.45 -14.22
N GLY A 142 29.65 4.62 -13.34
CA GLY A 142 29.34 5.94 -12.79
C GLY A 142 27.98 6.04 -12.11
N ILE A 143 27.70 7.25 -11.62
CA ILE A 143 26.42 7.59 -10.99
C ILE A 143 25.43 7.98 -12.08
N TYR A 144 24.24 7.41 -11.99
CA TYR A 144 23.10 7.75 -12.85
C TYR A 144 21.90 8.10 -11.99
N TYR A 145 20.99 8.88 -12.56
CA TYR A 145 19.72 9.22 -11.94
C TYR A 145 18.58 8.64 -12.74
N TYR A 146 17.55 8.12 -12.10
CA TYR A 146 16.31 7.72 -12.76
C TYR A 146 15.15 8.50 -12.17
N SER A 147 14.27 8.98 -13.04
CA SER A 147 13.10 9.77 -12.70
C SER A 147 11.84 9.10 -13.19
N LEU A 148 10.89 8.91 -12.27
CA LEU A 148 9.54 8.43 -12.54
C LEU A 148 8.60 9.63 -12.53
N ARG A 149 7.85 9.81 -13.61
CA ARG A 149 6.74 10.75 -13.69
C ARG A 149 5.44 10.00 -14.01
N ALA A 150 4.44 10.19 -13.17
CA ALA A 150 3.10 9.63 -13.31
C ALA A 150 2.10 10.71 -12.86
N GLY A 151 1.34 11.29 -13.79
CA GLY A 151 0.50 12.46 -13.49
C GLY A 151 1.31 13.62 -12.90
N ASP A 152 0.91 14.07 -11.70
CA ASP A 152 1.60 15.11 -10.91
C ASP A 152 2.72 14.56 -10.02
N PHE A 153 2.86 13.24 -9.92
CA PHE A 153 3.93 12.62 -9.16
C PHE A 153 5.23 12.64 -9.96
N LEU A 154 6.27 13.26 -9.39
CA LEU A 154 7.63 13.22 -9.89
C LEU A 154 8.57 12.77 -8.78
N LYS A 155 9.31 11.70 -9.00
CA LYS A 155 10.33 11.24 -8.05
C LYS A 155 11.59 10.80 -8.77
N THR A 156 12.73 11.26 -8.28
CA THR A 156 14.05 10.93 -8.81
C THR A 156 14.87 10.21 -7.75
N ARG A 157 15.64 9.21 -8.17
CA ARG A 157 16.60 8.49 -7.32
C ARG A 157 17.92 8.30 -8.06
N LYS A 158 18.98 8.05 -7.28
CA LYS A 158 20.32 7.77 -7.80
C LYS A 158 20.60 6.27 -7.82
N MET A 159 21.43 5.83 -8.75
CA MET A 159 21.97 4.47 -8.83
C MET A 159 23.46 4.51 -9.22
N LEU A 160 24.21 3.48 -8.85
CA LEU A 160 25.62 3.33 -9.17
C LEU A 160 25.83 2.11 -10.07
N PHE A 161 26.27 2.35 -11.29
CA PHE A 161 26.64 1.31 -12.25
C PHE A 161 28.15 1.07 -12.19
N ILE A 162 28.54 -0.20 -12.15
CA ILE A 162 29.94 -0.64 -12.14
C ILE A 162 30.13 -1.60 -13.31
N LYS A 163 30.94 -1.23 -14.30
CA LYS A 163 31.37 -2.06 -15.43
C LYS A 163 32.83 -2.45 -15.25
#